data_AF-A0A7W0LHP6-F1
#
_entry.id   AF-A0A7W0LHP6-F1
#
_cell.length_a   1.000
_cell.length_b   1.000
_cell.length_c   1.000
_cell.angle_alpha   90.00
_cell.angle_beta   90.00
_cell.angle_gamma   90.00
#
_symmetry.space_group_name_H-M   'P 1'
#
loop_
_entity.id
_entity.type
_entity.pdbx_description
1 polymer ?
#
loop_
_entity_poly.entity_id
_entity_poly.type
_entity_poly.pdbx_seq_one_letter_code
_entity_poly.pdbx_strand_id
1 'polypeptide(L)' 'MGFLDAVFGGGKKLKGPAPDRLFAMTTAYVTMQTGLGMESSGAAGIVFQPLGTADFEQILKDAEELLSGTA' A
#
# COMPACT_ATOMS: atom_id res chain seq x y z
N MET A 1 10.59 -10.71 21.94
CA MET A 1 9.22 -10.70 22.49
C MET A 1 9.28 -11.26 23.89
N GLY A 2 8.97 -10.46 24.91
CA GLY A 2 9.01 -10.87 26.31
C GLY A 2 7.63 -10.78 26.96
N PHE A 3 7.42 -11.51 28.06
CA PHE A 3 6.16 -11.52 28.83
C PHE A 3 5.66 -10.12 29.22
N LEU A 4 6.58 -9.19 29.52
CA LEU A 4 6.24 -7.79 29.84
C LEU A 4 5.70 -7.01 28.64
N ASP A 5 6.09 -7.37 27.42
CA ASP A 5 5.63 -6.78 26.15
C ASP A 5 4.14 -7.13 25.89
N ALA A 6 3.72 -8.33 26.30
CA ALA A 6 2.33 -8.78 26.18
C ALA A 6 1.40 -8.13 27.22
N VAL A 7 1.92 -7.79 28.40
CA VAL A 7 1.13 -7.22 29.52
C VAL A 7 1.07 -5.70 29.47
N PHE A 8 2.15 -5.02 29.06
CA PHE A 8 2.24 -3.55 29.07
C PHE A 8 1.99 -2.90 27.71
N GLY A 9 1.38 -3.62 26.77
CA GLY A 9 1.07 -3.05 25.45
C GLY A 9 2.34 -2.71 24.68
N GLY A 10 3.18 -3.72 24.49
CA GLY A 10 4.31 -3.81 23.57
C GLY A 10 3.98 -3.59 22.11
N GLY A 11 3.02 -2.72 21.82
CA GLY A 11 2.81 -2.20 20.49
C GLY A 11 3.92 -1.21 20.23
N LYS A 12 4.85 -1.56 19.34
CA LYS A 12 5.52 -0.53 18.52
C LYS A 12 4.42 0.42 18.09
N LYS A 13 4.42 1.64 18.66
CA LYS A 13 3.47 2.69 18.28
C LYS A 13 3.45 2.73 16.77
N LEU A 14 2.27 2.51 16.17
CA LEU A 14 2.10 2.62 14.74
C LEU A 14 2.70 3.96 14.34
N LYS A 15 3.68 3.93 13.43
CA LYS A 15 4.32 5.15 12.97
C LYS A 15 3.23 6.04 12.41
N GLY A 16 3.17 7.28 12.88
CA GLY A 16 2.23 8.26 12.36
C GLY A 16 2.43 8.44 10.84
N PRO A 17 1.40 8.92 10.12
CA PRO A 17 1.52 9.20 8.71
C PRO A 17 2.72 10.15 8.48
N ALA A 18 3.53 9.87 7.46
CA ALA A 18 4.65 10.71 7.06
C ALA A 18 4.22 11.56 5.86
N PRO A 19 3.62 12.75 6.07
CA PRO A 19 3.06 13.56 4.98
C PRO A 19 4.10 13.94 3.93
N ASP A 20 5.35 14.18 4.34
CA ASP A 20 6.46 14.47 3.43
C ASP A 20 6.73 13.35 2.43
N ARG A 21 6.45 12.08 2.81
CA ARG A 21 6.59 10.94 1.89
C ARG A 21 5.47 10.88 0.85
N LEU A 22 4.31 11.45 1.13
CA LEU A 22 3.24 11.57 0.14
C LEU A 22 3.65 12.54 -0.98
N PHE A 23 4.35 13.63 -0.64
CA PHE A 23 4.91 14.55 -1.63
C PHE A 23 6.04 13.93 -2.46
N ALA A 24 6.80 12.99 -1.90
CA ALA A 24 7.82 12.27 -2.65
C ALA A 24 7.22 11.34 -3.74
N MET A 25 5.97 10.90 -3.59
CA MET A 25 5.34 10.03 -4.59
C MET A 25 5.06 10.76 -5.90
N THR A 26 4.72 12.05 -5.86
CA THR A 26 4.40 12.82 -7.08
C THR A 26 5.63 13.06 -7.94
N THR A 27 6.82 13.16 -7.34
CA THR A 27 8.09 13.36 -8.04
C THR A 27 8.83 12.05 -8.36
N ALA A 28 8.43 10.93 -7.76
CA ALA A 28 9.03 9.61 -8.02
C ALA A 28 9.01 9.23 -9.51
N TYR A 29 7.96 9.62 -10.24
CA TYR A 29 7.84 9.42 -11.69
C TYR A 29 9.03 10.02 -12.45
N VAL A 30 9.56 11.18 -12.04
CA VAL A 30 10.69 11.83 -12.70
C VAL A 30 11.93 10.97 -12.59
N THR A 31 12.23 10.44 -11.40
CA THR A 31 13.37 9.52 -11.19
C THR A 31 13.22 8.24 -12.00
N MET A 32 12.01 7.66 -12.03
CA MET A 32 11.74 6.44 -12.79
C MET A 32 12.00 6.65 -14.28
N GLN A 33 11.49 7.74 -14.87
CA GLN A 33 11.66 8.01 -16.30
C GLN A 33 13.07 8.49 -16.65
N THR A 34 13.58 9.51 -15.94
CA THR A 34 14.84 10.18 -16.33
C THR A 34 16.09 9.49 -15.78
N GLY A 35 16.00 8.93 -14.58
CA GLY A 35 17.14 8.31 -13.90
C GLY A 35 17.28 6.82 -14.21
N LEU A 36 16.16 6.13 -14.41
CA LEU A 36 16.13 4.67 -14.59
C LEU A 36 15.62 4.23 -15.98
N GLY A 37 15.18 5.16 -16.83
CA GLY A 37 14.66 4.84 -18.18
C GLY A 37 13.39 3.99 -18.17
N MET A 38 12.64 4.01 -17.06
CA MET A 38 11.40 3.24 -16.89
C MET A 38 10.20 4.10 -17.28
N GLU A 39 9.37 3.58 -18.20
CA GLU A 39 8.11 4.22 -18.59
C GLU A 39 6.92 3.54 -17.91
N SER A 40 5.87 4.32 -17.65
CA SER A 40 4.60 3.78 -17.14
C SER A 40 3.94 2.91 -18.22
N SER A 41 3.45 1.74 -17.83
CA SER A 41 2.63 0.90 -18.71
C SER A 41 1.21 1.43 -18.92
N GLY A 42 0.85 2.54 -18.26
CA GLY A 42 -0.52 3.07 -18.26
C GLY A 42 -1.54 2.22 -17.50
N ALA A 43 -1.07 1.16 -16.82
CA ALA A 43 -1.90 0.24 -16.05
C ALA A 43 -1.47 0.25 -14.57
N ALA A 44 -2.44 0.22 -13.66
CA ALA A 44 -2.20 0.02 -12.25
C ALA A 44 -2.36 -1.47 -11.91
N GLY A 45 -1.39 -2.05 -11.21
CA GLY A 45 -1.52 -3.39 -10.64
C GLY A 45 -1.87 -3.31 -9.16
N ILE A 46 -2.95 -3.95 -8.74
CA ILE A 46 -3.24 -4.15 -7.32
C ILE A 46 -2.76 -5.55 -6.91
N VAL A 47 -1.92 -5.61 -5.87
CA VAL A 47 -1.45 -6.87 -5.29
C VAL A 47 -1.97 -6.94 -3.86
N PHE A 48 -2.87 -7.89 -3.61
CA PHE A 48 -3.33 -8.17 -2.26
C PHE A 48 -2.51 -9.32 -1.68
N GLN A 49 -1.97 -9.11 -0.48
CA GLN A 49 -1.42 -10.21 0.30
C GLN A 49 -2.59 -11.13 0.70
N PRO A 50 -2.55 -12.44 0.41
CA PRO A 50 -3.61 -13.35 0.81
C PRO A 50 -3.71 -13.36 2.33
N LEU A 51 -4.80 -12.81 2.85
CA LEU A 51 -5.20 -12.96 4.24
C LEU A 51 -5.98 -14.27 4.33
N GLY A 52 -5.58 -15.17 5.22
CA GLY A 52 -6.23 -16.48 5.42
C GLY A 52 -7.65 -16.41 6.01
N THR A 53 -8.30 -15.25 5.97
CA THR A 53 -9.65 -15.00 6.46
C THR A 53 -10.61 -14.83 5.28
N ALA A 54 -11.83 -15.33 5.42
CA ALA A 54 -12.82 -15.49 4.35
C ALA A 54 -13.16 -14.23 3.54
N ASP A 55 -12.82 -13.04 4.04
CA ASP A 55 -13.21 -11.76 3.45
C ASP A 55 -12.33 -11.29 2.27
N PHE A 56 -11.26 -12.01 1.94
CA PHE A 56 -10.32 -11.59 0.89
C PHE A 56 -10.96 -11.47 -0.50
N GLU A 57 -11.77 -12.47 -0.91
CA GLU A 57 -12.41 -12.46 -2.24
C GLU A 57 -13.39 -11.29 -2.39
N GLN A 58 -14.10 -10.95 -1.31
CA GLN A 58 -15.04 -9.84 -1.34
C GLN A 58 -14.32 -8.49 -1.46
N ILE A 59 -13.23 -8.30 -0.70
CA ILE A 59 -12.40 -7.08 -0.78
C ILE A 59 -11.78 -6.93 -2.18
N LEU A 60 -11.31 -8.03 -2.77
CA LEU A 60 -10.78 -8.04 -4.13
C LEU A 60 -11.84 -7.52 -5.12
N LYS A 61 -13.04 -8.07 -5.04
CA LYS A 61 -14.15 -7.72 -5.93
C LYS A 61 -14.58 -6.26 -5.78
N ASP A 62 -14.72 -5.79 -4.55
CA ASP A 62 -15.11 -4.40 -4.27
C ASP A 62 -14.07 -3.41 -4.84
N ALA A 63 -12.78 -3.72 -4.72
CA ALA A 63 -11.71 -2.89 -5.26
C ALA A 63 -11.68 -2.87 -6.80
N GLU A 64 -11.93 -4.00 -7.45
CA GLU A 64 -12.05 -4.08 -8.91
C GLU A 64 -13.23 -3.26 -9.43
N GLU A 65 -14.39 -3.35 -8.78
CA GLU A 65 -15.57 -2.56 -9.15
C GLU A 65 -15.30 -1.06 -9.04
N LEU A 66 -14.68 -0.59 -7.96
CA LEU A 66 -14.33 0.82 -7.77
C LEU A 66 -13.37 1.36 -8.84
N LEU A 67 -12.36 0.57 -9.22
CA LEU A 67 -11.46 0.94 -10.31
C LEU A 67 -12.20 1.04 -11.64
N SER A 68 -13.05 0.07 -11.95
CA SER A 68 -13.81 0.05 -13.21
C SER A 68 -14.79 1.23 -13.32
N GLY A 69 -15.39 1.67 -12.21
CA GLY A 69 -16.31 2.81 -12.20
C GLY A 69 -15.64 4.18 -12.32
N THR A 70 -14.31 4.26 -12.23
CA THR A 70 -13.55 5.52 -12.36
C THR A 70 -12.91 5.69 -13.74
N ALA A 71 -12.99 4.67 -14.60
CA ALA A 71 -12.44 4.66 -15.96
C ALA A 71 -13.34 5.35 -17.00
#